data_AF-Q8VMQ0-F1
#
_entry.id   AF-Q8VMQ0-F1
#
_cell.length_a   1.000
_cell.length_b   1.000
_cell.length_c   1.000
_cell.angle_alpha   90.00
_cell.angle_beta   90.00
_cell.angle_gamma   90.00
#
_symmetry.space_group_name_H-M   'P 1'
#
loop_
_entity.id
_entity.type
_entity.pdbx_description
1 polymer ?
#
loop_
_entity_poly.entity_id
_entity_poly.type
_entity_poly.pdbx_seq_one_letter_code
_entity_poly.pdbx_strand_id
1 'polypeptide(L)'
;MPQPSNRTFEEQELHAKAQCYDWNSDYPKGALVSYEELLGQGETHRAETRGKAWVMCGQAVIFVDGLSGAVSLDHCTVIQALDANRVQVTGEVENVG
;
A
#
# COMPACT_ATOMS: atom_id res chain seq x y z
N MET A 1 10.83 -8.36 -14.20
CA MET A 1 9.76 -9.38 -14.09
C MET A 1 9.43 -9.53 -12.61
N PRO A 2 8.15 -9.70 -12.22
CA PRO A 2 7.81 -10.04 -10.84
C PRO A 2 8.54 -11.32 -10.43
N GLN A 3 8.97 -11.39 -9.17
CA GLN A 3 9.69 -12.56 -8.68
C GLN A 3 8.79 -13.79 -8.78
N PRO A 4 9.29 -14.94 -9.27
CA PRO A 4 8.49 -16.15 -9.36
C PRO A 4 8.08 -16.57 -7.93
N SER A 5 6.77 -16.59 -7.69
CA SER A 5 6.21 -17.10 -6.45
C SER A 5 6.07 -18.61 -6.54
N ASN A 6 6.48 -19.34 -5.50
CA ASN A 6 6.20 -20.78 -5.37
C ASN A 6 4.72 -21.09 -5.05
N ARG A 7 3.88 -20.05 -4.95
CA ARG A 7 2.44 -20.17 -4.72
C ARG A 7 1.71 -20.49 -6.01
N THR A 8 0.66 -21.29 -5.91
CA THR A 8 -0.36 -21.43 -6.96
C THR A 8 -1.05 -20.09 -7.24
N PHE A 9 -1.70 -19.96 -8.39
CA PHE A 9 -2.44 -18.72 -8.72
C PHE A 9 -3.53 -18.39 -7.68
N GLU A 10 -4.23 -19.41 -7.17
CA GLU A 10 -5.26 -19.22 -6.14
C GLU A 10 -4.67 -18.69 -4.83
N GLU A 11 -3.53 -19.23 -4.41
CA GLU A 11 -2.80 -18.73 -3.22
C GLU A 11 -2.25 -17.31 -3.43
N GLN A 12 -1.80 -16.97 -4.64
CA GLN A 12 -1.38 -15.62 -5.00
C GLN A 12 -2.57 -14.65 -4.92
N GLU A 13 -3.71 -15.02 -5.50
CA GLU A 13 -4.91 -14.20 -5.47
C GLU A 13 -5.44 -14.01 -4.04
N LEU A 14 -5.45 -15.06 -3.22
CA LEU A 14 -5.83 -14.97 -1.81
C LEU A 14 -4.89 -14.06 -1.02
N HIS A 15 -3.58 -14.19 -1.23
CA HIS A 15 -2.58 -13.32 -0.61
C HIS A 15 -2.77 -11.85 -1.01
N ALA A 16 -2.97 -11.60 -2.30
CA ALA A 16 -3.21 -10.26 -2.82
C ALA A 16 -4.50 -9.65 -2.25
N LYS A 17 -5.57 -10.45 -2.10
CA LYS A 17 -6.82 -9.99 -1.46
C LYS A 17 -6.59 -9.55 -0.02
N ALA A 18 -5.82 -10.31 0.76
CA ALA A 18 -5.48 -9.96 2.13
C ALA A 18 -4.66 -8.65 2.18
N GLN A 19 -3.63 -8.52 1.34
CA GLN A 19 -2.84 -7.28 1.24
C GLN A 19 -3.69 -6.07 0.86
N CYS A 20 -4.62 -6.22 -0.09
CA CYS A 20 -5.54 -5.13 -0.44
C CYS A 20 -6.46 -4.77 0.71
N TYR A 21 -6.94 -5.75 1.49
CA TYR A 21 -7.78 -5.50 2.65
C TYR A 21 -7.04 -4.70 3.73
N ASP A 22 -5.83 -5.13 4.07
CA ASP A 22 -4.98 -4.46 5.06
C ASP A 22 -4.66 -3.03 4.61
N TRP A 23 -4.19 -2.87 3.37
CA TRP A 23 -3.91 -1.56 2.80
C TRP A 23 -5.11 -0.61 2.84
N ASN A 24 -6.28 -1.09 2.41
CA ASN A 24 -7.49 -0.28 2.34
C ASN A 24 -8.07 0.05 3.72
N SER A 25 -7.65 -0.68 4.76
CA SER A 25 -8.00 -0.40 6.15
C SER A 25 -7.07 0.63 6.77
N ASP A 26 -5.78 0.55 6.44
CA ASP A 26 -4.73 1.37 7.06
C ASP A 26 -4.53 2.74 6.37
N TYR A 27 -4.75 2.80 5.05
CA TYR A 27 -4.39 3.97 4.25
C TYR A 27 -5.58 4.54 3.47
N PRO A 28 -6.05 5.77 3.79
CA PRO A 28 -7.01 6.45 2.96
C PRO A 28 -6.41 6.86 1.61
N LYS A 29 -7.27 7.19 0.65
CA LYS A 29 -6.88 7.81 -0.62
C LYS A 29 -5.97 9.03 -0.34
N GLY A 30 -4.90 9.16 -1.12
CA GLY A 30 -3.94 10.27 -1.02
C GLY A 30 -2.69 9.95 -0.20
N ALA A 31 -2.54 8.73 0.32
CA ALA A 31 -1.27 8.32 0.92
C ALA A 31 -0.11 8.51 -0.07
N LEU A 32 0.98 9.13 0.39
CA LEU A 32 2.18 9.37 -0.38
C LEU A 32 3.07 8.12 -0.32
N VAL A 33 3.38 7.59 -1.49
CA VAL A 33 4.17 6.37 -1.63
C VAL A 33 5.45 6.61 -2.42
N SER A 34 6.48 5.82 -2.11
CA SER A 34 7.70 5.66 -2.88
C SER A 34 7.62 4.37 -3.69
N TYR A 35 8.09 4.42 -4.94
CA TYR A 35 8.27 3.23 -5.76
C TYR A 35 9.42 3.47 -6.76
N GLU A 36 10.00 2.39 -7.30
CA GLU A 36 11.03 2.50 -8.33
C GLU A 36 10.38 2.28 -9.71
N GLU A 37 10.87 2.96 -10.75
CA GLU A 37 10.37 2.78 -12.12
C GLU A 37 10.50 1.32 -12.60
N LEU A 38 11.61 0.66 -12.28
CA LEU A 38 11.81 -0.77 -12.44
C LEU A 38 12.28 -1.38 -11.10
N LEU A 39 11.77 -2.56 -10.78
CA LEU A 39 12.13 -3.25 -9.54
C LEU A 39 13.63 -3.52 -9.45
N GLY A 40 14.29 -2.89 -8.48
CA GLY A 40 15.72 -3.00 -8.20
C GLY A 40 16.62 -2.26 -9.19
N GLN A 41 16.05 -1.45 -10.11
CA GLN A 41 16.79 -0.70 -11.13
C GLN A 41 16.06 0.60 -11.46
N GLY A 42 16.75 1.75 -11.37
CA GLY A 42 16.21 3.03 -11.87
C GLY A 42 15.89 4.05 -10.78
N GLU A 43 15.15 5.09 -11.17
CA GLU A 43 14.86 6.22 -10.30
C GLU A 43 13.71 5.93 -9.33
N THR A 44 13.84 6.43 -8.11
CA THR A 44 12.77 6.37 -7.11
C THR A 44 11.82 7.53 -7.31
N HIS A 45 10.56 7.22 -7.60
CA HIS A 45 9.48 8.18 -7.72
C HIS A 45 8.65 8.25 -6.45
N ARG A 46 7.99 9.40 -6.27
CA ARG A 46 7.03 9.62 -5.18
C ARG A 46 5.74 10.16 -5.77
N ALA A 47 4.62 9.56 -5.39
CA ALA A 47 3.32 9.97 -5.87
C ALA A 47 2.22 9.65 -4.85
N GLU A 48 1.13 10.39 -4.91
CA GLU A 48 -0.05 10.13 -4.09
C GLU A 48 -0.89 9.01 -4.69
N THR A 49 -1.52 8.23 -3.82
CA THR A 49 -2.46 7.18 -4.22
C THR A 49 -3.79 7.77 -4.68
N ARG A 50 -4.28 7.27 -5.82
CA ARG A 50 -5.53 7.73 -6.46
C ARG A 50 -6.78 7.12 -5.84
N GLY A 51 -6.63 6.08 -5.02
CA GLY A 51 -7.73 5.37 -4.39
C GLY A 51 -7.28 4.11 -3.68
N LYS A 52 -8.20 3.15 -3.61
CA LYS A 52 -8.01 1.84 -2.96
C LYS A 52 -7.03 0.96 -3.73
N ALA A 53 -6.44 0.00 -3.04
CA ALA A 53 -5.70 -1.12 -3.62
C ALA A 53 -6.65 -2.16 -4.23
N TRP A 54 -6.18 -2.85 -5.27
CA TRP A 54 -6.91 -3.84 -6.06
C TRP A 54 -6.05 -5.08 -6.33
N VAL A 55 -6.71 -6.21 -6.58
CA VAL A 55 -6.03 -7.41 -7.06
C VAL A 55 -6.02 -7.42 -8.58
N MET A 56 -4.84 -7.55 -9.18
CA MET A 56 -4.64 -7.66 -10.62
C MET A 56 -3.65 -8.78 -10.91
N CYS A 57 -4.05 -9.76 -11.74
CA CYS A 57 -3.19 -10.89 -12.13
C CYS A 57 -2.52 -11.63 -10.95
N GLY A 58 -3.22 -11.77 -9.82
CA GLY A 58 -2.68 -12.42 -8.61
C GLY A 58 -1.79 -11.53 -7.74
N GLN A 59 -1.71 -10.23 -8.02
CA GLN A 59 -0.90 -9.27 -7.25
C GLN A 59 -1.76 -8.14 -6.68
N ALA A 60 -1.40 -7.65 -5.49
CA ALA A 60 -2.02 -6.46 -4.92
C ALA A 60 -1.34 -5.21 -5.49
N VAL A 61 -2.14 -4.30 -6.04
CA VAL A 61 -1.64 -3.09 -6.72
C VAL A 61 -2.38 -1.84 -6.29
N ILE A 62 -1.72 -0.69 -6.41
CA ILE A 62 -2.27 0.65 -6.22
C ILE A 62 -2.10 1.48 -7.48
N PHE A 63 -2.97 2.47 -7.64
CA PHE A 63 -2.82 3.48 -8.68
C PHE A 63 -2.33 4.77 -8.05
N VAL A 64 -1.35 5.40 -8.69
CA VAL A 64 -0.75 6.65 -8.22
C VAL A 64 -0.89 7.76 -9.25
N ASP A 65 -0.83 9.00 -8.81
CA ASP A 65 -0.91 10.16 -9.70
C ASP A 65 0.32 10.26 -10.62
N GLY A 66 0.07 10.69 -11.86
CA GLY A 66 1.11 10.82 -12.88
C GLY A 66 1.53 9.50 -13.56
N LEU A 67 1.03 8.34 -13.10
CA LEU A 67 1.31 7.04 -13.71
C LEU A 67 0.05 6.46 -14.38
N SER A 68 0.18 6.02 -15.63
CA SER A 68 -0.92 5.36 -16.37
C SER A 68 -1.11 3.89 -15.98
N GLY A 69 -0.12 3.29 -15.33
CA GLY A 69 -0.13 1.92 -14.82
C GLY A 69 -0.44 1.83 -13.32
N ALA A 70 -0.21 0.63 -12.78
CA ALA A 70 -0.35 0.33 -11.36
C ALA A 70 1.00 -0.04 -10.76
N VAL A 71 1.16 0.24 -9.47
CA VAL A 71 2.35 -0.10 -8.68
C VAL A 71 2.00 -1.28 -7.77
N SER A 72 2.84 -2.32 -7.74
CA SER A 72 2.66 -3.43 -6.81
C SER A 72 2.88 -2.99 -5.37
N LEU A 73 2.04 -3.45 -4.44
CA LEU A 73 2.23 -3.20 -3.02
C LEU A 73 3.54 -3.80 -2.50
N ASP A 74 4.01 -4.91 -3.07
CA ASP A 74 5.30 -5.52 -2.72
C ASP A 74 6.52 -4.66 -3.14
N HIS A 75 6.30 -3.67 -3.99
CA HIS A 75 7.34 -2.76 -4.50
C HIS A 75 7.04 -1.30 -4.14
N CYS A 76 6.18 -1.11 -3.15
CA CYS A 76 5.73 0.19 -2.70
C CYS A 76 6.12 0.38 -1.23
N THR A 77 6.63 1.56 -0.90
CA THR A 77 6.87 1.96 0.48
C THR A 77 6.03 3.19 0.80
N VAL A 78 5.23 3.14 1.85
CA VAL A 78 4.49 4.32 2.33
C VAL A 78 5.47 5.29 2.97
N ILE A 79 5.52 6.53 2.46
CA ILE A 79 6.32 7.61 3.03
C ILE A 79 5.48 8.41 4.03
N GLN A 80 4.23 8.67 3.68
CA GLN A 80 3.31 9.42 4.52
C GLN A 80 1.90 8.87 4.33
N ALA A 81 1.33 8.32 5.40
CA ALA A 81 -0.11 8.11 5.45
C ALA A 81 -0.77 9.49 5.47
N LEU A 82 -1.78 9.71 4.63
CA LEU A 82 -2.63 10.89 4.80
C LEU A 82 -3.30 10.72 6.16
N ASP A 83 -3.08 11.66 7.09
CA ASP A 83 -3.65 11.60 8.45
C ASP A 83 -5.18 11.56 8.37
N ALA A 84 -5.76 10.36 8.32
CA ALA A 84 -7.15 10.15 8.67
C ALA A 84 -7.26 10.21 10.19
N ASN A 85 -7.11 11.42 10.74
CA ASN A 85 -7.40 11.82 12.11
C ASN A 85 -7.39 10.64 13.10
N ARG A 86 -6.21 10.04 13.30
CA ARG A 86 -6.06 8.99 14.30
C ARG A 86 -6.04 9.71 15.64
N VAL A 87 -7.23 9.92 16.21
CA VAL A 87 -7.38 10.39 17.59
C VAL A 87 -6.57 9.42 18.44
N GLN A 88 -5.37 9.85 18.81
CA GLN A 88 -4.56 9.23 19.84
C GLN A 88 -5.39 9.38 21.11
N VAL A 89 -6.12 8.34 21.51
CA VAL A 89 -6.67 8.26 22.86
C VAL A 89 -5.47 8.01 23.77
N THR A 90 -4.77 9.08 24.13
CA THR A 90 -3.81 9.08 25.23
C THR A 90 -4.62 8.91 26.51
N GLY A 91 -4.74 7.66 26.97
CA GLY A 91 -5.23 7.38 28.30
C GLY A 91 -4.23 7.85 29.34
N GLU A 92 -4.23 9.14 29.67
CA GLU A 92 -3.73 9.62 30.95
C GLU A 92 -4.81 9.34 31.99
N VAL A 93 -4.66 8.25 32.74
CA VAL A 93 -5.36 8.07 34.01
C VAL A 93 -4.74 9.02 35.02
N GLU A 94 -5.31 10.22 35.11
CA GLU A 94 -5.14 11.10 36.27
C GLU A 94 -5.73 10.39 37.51
N ASN A 95 -4.86 9.86 38.37
CA ASN A 95 -5.25 9.49 39.73
C ASN A 95 -5.43 10.78 40.54
N VAL A 96 -6.69 11.12 40.81
CA VAL A 96 -7.06 12.14 41.78
C VAL A 96 -7.19 11.50 43.16
N GLY A 97 -6.42 12.02 44.12
CA GLY A 97 -6.79 12.14 45.54
C GLY A 97 -6.78 10.89 46.40
#